data_AF-A0A6I6S252-F1
#
_entry.id   AF-A0A6I6S252-F1
#
_cell.length_a   1.000
_cell.length_b   1.000
_cell.length_c   1.000
_cell.angle_alpha   90.00
_cell.angle_beta   90.00
_cell.angle_gamma   90.00
#
_symmetry.space_group_name_H-M   'P 1'
#
loop_
_entity.id
_entity.type
_entity.pdbx_description
1 polymer ?
#
loop_
_entity_poly.entity_id
_entity_poly.type
_entity_poly.pdbx_seq_one_letter_code
_entity_poly.pdbx_strand_id
1 'polypeptide(L)'
;MPTTWRIATAATLSALLVAGLSACGGSQGGGSSDGGSSGGGSTAPEKKAADLDPKGALEAAATAMAQAGSASMATSSVAPPAGGSSGSSSGQGGSGSYTWKSPEAFQMSMNNGSRAEITLYVDGTMYFGGDKITKNGSGKKWLKCDSTTYPTMKKTDLSVPSPAAMTEMREFYNPVAQLTANAKAGRLTKAGNETVGGTKTVHIQSFIKTDVWAAALPGVAAQQKEVAGAMHQQSATYDFWIDEQNRLVQVRMSDPGLPYKPGIQTTYSAYGTAPKISTPPANEVPGAAQLSKNLQH
;
A
#
# COMPACT_ATOMS: atom_id res chain seq x y z
N MET A 1 45.99 -10.13 -7.23
CA MET A 1 45.66 -11.54 -7.52
C MET A 1 44.20 -11.59 -7.97
N PRO A 2 43.90 -11.69 -9.27
CA PRO A 2 42.52 -11.77 -9.75
C PRO A 2 42.10 -13.23 -9.93
N THR A 3 41.03 -13.64 -9.23
CA THR A 3 40.44 -14.99 -9.35
C THR A 3 39.28 -14.93 -10.33
N THR A 4 39.51 -15.45 -11.53
CA THR A 4 38.53 -15.64 -12.61
C THR A 4 37.60 -16.80 -12.30
N TRP A 5 36.29 -16.60 -12.39
CA TRP A 5 35.30 -17.68 -12.29
C TRP A 5 34.60 -17.89 -13.64
N ARG A 6 34.55 -19.17 -14.04
CA ARG A 6 34.18 -19.66 -15.36
C ARG A 6 32.67 -19.80 -15.50
N ILE A 7 32.16 -19.33 -16.63
CA ILE A 7 30.79 -19.52 -17.13
C ILE A 7 30.69 -20.94 -17.69
N ALA A 8 29.64 -21.68 -17.30
CA ALA A 8 29.27 -22.95 -17.90
C ALA A 8 27.85 -22.84 -18.47
N THR A 9 27.77 -22.77 -19.79
CA THR A 9 26.57 -22.82 -20.62
C THR A 9 26.20 -24.29 -20.84
N ALA A 10 24.95 -24.67 -20.57
CA ALA A 10 24.40 -25.96 -20.99
C ALA A 10 23.19 -25.70 -21.91
N ALA A 11 23.40 -25.91 -23.20
CA ALA A 11 22.36 -25.94 -24.22
C ALA A 11 21.74 -27.34 -24.26
N THR A 12 20.41 -27.42 -24.25
CA THR A 12 19.69 -28.65 -24.61
C THR A 12 18.77 -28.35 -25.78
N LEU A 13 19.17 -28.84 -26.95
CA LEU A 13 18.33 -29.07 -28.12
C LEU A 13 17.50 -30.32 -27.91
N SER A 14 16.21 -30.27 -28.23
CA SER A 14 15.48 -31.40 -28.84
C SER A 14 14.24 -30.89 -29.56
N ALA A 15 14.02 -31.47 -30.72
CA ALA A 15 13.12 -31.02 -31.78
C ALA A 15 11.93 -31.97 -32.00
N LEU A 16 10.93 -31.44 -32.72
CA LEU A 16 10.08 -32.09 -33.74
C LEU A 16 8.98 -33.11 -33.35
N LEU A 17 7.74 -32.78 -33.77
CA LEU A 17 6.73 -33.63 -34.47
C LEU A 17 5.40 -32.80 -34.57
N VAL A 18 5.00 -32.17 -35.69
CA VAL A 18 4.47 -32.60 -37.02
C VAL A 18 2.93 -32.81 -37.09
N ALA A 19 2.29 -32.10 -38.05
CA ALA A 19 1.00 -32.30 -38.77
C ALA A 19 -0.32 -32.24 -37.97
N GLY A 20 -1.49 -31.78 -38.46
CA GLY A 20 -2.09 -31.31 -39.73
C GLY A 20 -3.48 -30.71 -39.34
N LEU A 21 -4.39 -30.16 -40.15
CA LEU A 21 -4.73 -30.25 -41.56
C LEU A 21 -5.31 -28.89 -42.03
N SER A 22 -5.02 -28.56 -43.28
CA SER A 22 -5.76 -27.62 -44.12
C SER A 22 -7.03 -28.30 -44.67
N ALA A 23 -8.18 -27.62 -44.57
CA ALA A 23 -9.38 -27.94 -45.33
C ALA A 23 -9.89 -26.67 -46.03
N CYS A 24 -9.61 -26.57 -47.32
CA CYS A 24 -10.37 -25.74 -48.25
C CYS A 24 -11.64 -26.50 -48.64
N GLY A 25 -12.79 -25.87 -48.47
CA GLY A 25 -14.05 -26.33 -49.04
C GLY A 25 -14.91 -25.12 -49.37
N GLY A 26 -14.90 -24.71 -50.64
CA GLY A 26 -15.84 -23.71 -51.15
C GLY A 26 -17.15 -24.37 -51.54
N SER A 27 -18.29 -23.74 -51.22
CA SER A 27 -19.46 -23.67 -52.10
C SER A 27 -20.50 -22.69 -51.55
N GLN A 28 -20.99 -21.89 -52.48
CA GLN A 28 -22.06 -20.90 -52.44
C GLN A 28 -23.37 -21.42 -51.78
N GLY A 29 -24.01 -20.60 -50.94
CA GLY A 29 -25.38 -20.83 -50.47
C GLY A 29 -25.85 -19.72 -49.56
N GLY A 30 -26.73 -18.84 -50.05
CA GLY A 30 -27.26 -17.70 -49.30
C GLY A 30 -28.23 -18.09 -48.19
N GLY A 31 -28.32 -17.23 -47.18
CA GLY A 31 -29.29 -17.32 -46.10
C GLY A 31 -29.01 -16.28 -45.03
N SER A 32 -29.69 -15.13 -45.12
CA SER A 32 -29.77 -14.17 -44.02
C SER A 32 -30.60 -14.75 -42.88
N SER A 33 -30.08 -14.71 -41.66
CA SER A 33 -30.88 -14.63 -40.44
C SER A 33 -30.04 -14.09 -39.30
N ASP A 34 -30.45 -12.91 -38.82
CA ASP A 34 -30.05 -12.28 -37.58
C ASP A 34 -30.14 -13.24 -36.37
N GLY A 35 -29.21 -13.08 -35.43
CA GLY A 35 -29.24 -13.87 -34.19
C GLY A 35 -28.09 -13.60 -33.23
N GLY A 36 -27.98 -12.36 -32.74
CA GLY A 36 -27.50 -12.05 -31.38
C GLY A 36 -26.10 -12.55 -30.95
N SER A 37 -25.05 -11.87 -31.39
CA SER A 37 -23.76 -11.89 -30.68
C SER A 37 -23.79 -10.86 -29.56
N SER A 38 -24.12 -11.28 -28.34
CA SER A 38 -23.92 -10.47 -27.13
C SER A 38 -22.43 -10.20 -26.96
N GLY A 39 -22.08 -8.91 -27.01
CA GLY A 39 -20.71 -8.43 -27.08
C GLY A 39 -19.83 -8.88 -25.92
N GLY A 40 -18.83 -9.71 -26.24
CA GLY A 40 -17.57 -9.71 -25.53
C GLY A 40 -16.85 -8.43 -25.92
N GLY A 41 -16.89 -7.42 -25.05
CA GLY A 41 -16.09 -6.22 -25.21
C GLY A 41 -14.63 -6.62 -25.35
N SER A 42 -14.09 -6.52 -26.57
CA SER A 42 -12.66 -6.36 -26.76
C SER A 42 -12.27 -5.03 -26.12
N THR A 43 -11.97 -5.06 -24.83
CA THR A 43 -11.16 -4.03 -24.22
C THR A 43 -9.87 -4.00 -25.00
N ALA A 44 -9.62 -2.89 -25.70
CA ALA A 44 -8.29 -2.59 -26.21
C ALA A 44 -7.28 -2.84 -25.09
N PRO A 45 -6.08 -3.39 -25.38
CA PRO A 45 -5.07 -3.63 -24.36
C PRO A 45 -4.86 -2.35 -23.56
N GLU A 46 -5.12 -2.42 -22.26
CA GLU A 46 -4.93 -1.29 -21.37
C GLU A 46 -3.47 -0.84 -21.49
N LYS A 47 -3.26 0.45 -21.75
CA LYS A 47 -1.90 0.97 -21.95
C LYS A 47 -1.09 0.72 -20.68
N LYS A 48 0.13 0.22 -20.84
CA LYS A 48 1.05 0.00 -19.73
C LYS A 48 1.55 1.33 -19.19
N ALA A 49 1.77 1.42 -17.88
CA ALA A 49 2.25 2.63 -17.20
C ALA A 49 3.56 3.16 -17.79
N ALA A 50 4.44 2.26 -18.27
CA ALA A 50 5.68 2.62 -18.94
C ALA A 50 5.48 3.41 -20.26
N ASP A 51 4.31 3.29 -20.91
CA ASP A 51 3.99 3.96 -22.17
C ASP A 51 3.16 5.24 -21.98
N LEU A 52 2.74 5.51 -20.75
CA LEU A 52 1.95 6.67 -20.38
C LEU A 52 2.83 7.84 -19.92
N ASP A 53 2.26 9.05 -19.95
CA ASP A 53 2.79 10.18 -19.20
C ASP A 53 2.68 9.91 -17.67
N PRO A 54 3.40 10.66 -16.82
CA PRO A 54 3.41 10.41 -15.38
C PRO A 54 2.03 10.39 -14.73
N LYS A 55 1.13 11.27 -15.15
CA LYS A 55 -0.21 11.37 -14.58
C LYS A 55 -1.03 10.15 -14.97
N GLY A 56 -1.05 9.82 -16.26
CA GLY A 56 -1.73 8.63 -16.77
C GLY A 56 -1.20 7.34 -16.17
N ALA A 57 0.10 7.25 -15.90
CA ALA A 57 0.70 6.11 -15.21
C ALA A 57 0.16 5.95 -13.76
N LEU A 58 0.09 7.05 -12.99
CA LEU A 58 -0.49 7.02 -11.65
C LEU A 58 -1.99 6.70 -11.66
N GLU A 59 -2.76 7.23 -12.62
CA GLU A 59 -4.21 6.96 -12.76
C GLU A 59 -4.48 5.50 -13.16
N ALA A 60 -3.73 4.95 -14.11
CA ALA A 60 -3.79 3.53 -14.47
C ALA A 60 -3.44 2.66 -13.26
N ALA A 61 -2.44 3.07 -12.47
CA ALA A 61 -2.09 2.33 -11.27
C ALA A 61 -3.13 2.42 -10.17
N ALA A 62 -3.73 3.59 -9.95
CA ALA A 62 -4.85 3.73 -9.02
C ALA A 62 -6.01 2.80 -9.41
N THR A 63 -6.29 2.67 -10.71
CA THR A 63 -7.32 1.78 -11.25
C THR A 63 -6.98 0.31 -10.99
N ALA A 64 -5.77 -0.14 -11.32
CA ALA A 64 -5.34 -1.52 -11.08
C ALA A 64 -5.36 -1.89 -9.58
N MET A 65 -4.91 -0.98 -8.72
CA MET A 65 -4.96 -1.17 -7.26
C MET A 65 -6.41 -1.17 -6.75
N ALA A 66 -7.30 -0.31 -7.26
CA ALA A 66 -8.72 -0.34 -6.92
C ALA A 66 -9.38 -1.67 -7.32
N GLN A 67 -9.04 -2.20 -8.51
CA GLN A 67 -9.51 -3.51 -8.97
C GLN A 67 -9.01 -4.64 -8.06
N ALA A 68 -7.74 -4.61 -7.64
CA ALA A 68 -7.20 -5.58 -6.68
C ALA A 68 -7.95 -5.52 -5.34
N GLY A 69 -8.16 -4.32 -4.79
CA GLY A 69 -8.97 -4.11 -3.58
C GLY A 69 -8.32 -4.49 -2.26
N SER A 70 -7.22 -5.23 -2.29
CA SER A 70 -6.42 -5.58 -1.12
C SER A 70 -4.98 -5.88 -1.50
N ALA A 71 -4.04 -5.73 -0.56
CA ALA A 71 -2.67 -6.20 -0.68
C ALA A 71 -2.03 -6.48 0.69
N SER A 72 -1.02 -7.33 0.71
CA SER A 72 -0.05 -7.39 1.80
C SER A 72 0.97 -6.26 1.67
N MET A 73 1.42 -5.74 2.81
CA MET A 73 2.34 -4.61 2.89
C MET A 73 3.59 -5.00 3.68
N ALA A 74 4.74 -4.49 3.27
CA ALA A 74 5.94 -4.46 4.09
C ALA A 74 6.52 -3.04 4.09
N THR A 75 6.80 -2.50 5.26
CA THR A 75 7.27 -1.14 5.45
C THR A 75 8.65 -1.15 6.10
N SER A 76 9.54 -0.26 5.67
CA SER A 76 10.83 -0.04 6.31
C SER A 76 11.19 1.44 6.35
N SER A 77 12.02 1.82 7.32
CA SER A 77 12.72 3.10 7.28
C SER A 77 13.90 2.97 6.32
N VAL A 78 14.02 3.90 5.38
CA VAL A 78 15.11 3.94 4.41
C VAL A 78 15.95 5.16 4.72
N ALA A 79 17.20 4.95 5.14
CA ALA A 79 18.14 6.04 5.30
C ALA A 79 18.32 6.77 3.96
N PRO A 80 18.49 8.11 3.97
CA PRO A 80 18.80 8.83 2.75
C PRO A 80 20.13 8.31 2.16
N PRO A 81 20.27 8.28 0.83
CA PRO A 81 21.46 7.75 0.17
C PRO A 81 22.67 8.66 0.45
N ALA A 82 23.40 8.42 1.53
CA ALA A 82 24.76 8.90 1.69
C ALA A 82 25.71 7.86 1.08
N GLY A 83 26.31 8.17 -0.06
CA GLY A 83 27.50 7.45 -0.54
C GLY A 83 27.31 5.99 -1.00
N GLY A 84 26.19 5.66 -1.65
CA GLY A 84 26.11 4.48 -2.53
C GLY A 84 25.78 3.14 -1.88
N SER A 85 25.29 3.10 -0.64
CA SER A 85 24.70 1.88 -0.06
C SER A 85 23.25 2.12 0.34
N SER A 86 22.32 1.51 -0.39
CA SER A 86 20.93 1.31 0.04
C SER A 86 20.94 0.31 1.20
N GLY A 87 21.31 0.78 2.38
CA GLY A 87 21.19 0.00 3.61
C GLY A 87 19.79 0.18 4.18
N SER A 88 18.95 -0.85 4.06
CA SER A 88 17.77 -0.98 4.94
C SER A 88 18.27 -0.94 6.38
N SER A 89 17.74 -0.06 7.24
CA SER A 89 18.07 -0.10 8.66
C SER A 89 17.55 -1.42 9.22
N SER A 90 18.46 -2.37 9.45
CA SER A 90 18.13 -3.71 9.91
C SER A 90 17.61 -3.63 11.35
N GLY A 91 16.29 -3.58 11.49
CA GLY A 91 15.60 -3.67 12.79
C GLY A 91 14.34 -2.82 12.93
N GLN A 92 14.11 -1.85 12.04
CA GLN A 92 12.92 -0.98 12.09
C GLN A 92 12.08 -1.14 10.82
N GLY A 93 10.87 -1.63 10.98
CA GLY A 93 9.97 -1.89 9.87
C GLY A 93 8.69 -2.57 10.33
N GLY A 94 7.81 -2.84 9.40
CA GLY A 94 6.54 -3.48 9.68
C GLY A 94 6.04 -4.32 8.53
N SER A 95 5.03 -5.12 8.82
CA SER A 95 4.30 -5.86 7.81
C SER A 95 2.82 -5.91 8.17
N GLY A 96 1.99 -6.04 7.16
CA GLY A 96 0.57 -5.87 7.33
C GLY A 96 -0.23 -6.32 6.13
N SER A 97 -1.52 -6.06 6.19
CA SER A 97 -2.45 -6.26 5.09
C SER A 97 -3.47 -5.13 5.12
N TYR A 98 -3.95 -4.76 3.94
CA TYR A 98 -4.96 -3.74 3.79
C TYR A 98 -5.97 -4.19 2.74
N THR A 99 -7.23 -4.21 3.11
CA THR A 99 -8.39 -4.23 2.21
C THR A 99 -9.00 -2.82 2.18
N TRP A 100 -8.90 -2.14 1.05
CA TRP A 100 -9.46 -0.78 0.85
C TRP A 100 -10.81 -0.80 0.12
N LYS A 101 -11.29 -1.97 -0.30
CA LYS A 101 -12.70 -2.17 -0.68
C LYS A 101 -13.58 -2.18 0.56
N SER A 102 -14.87 -1.93 0.38
CA SER A 102 -15.86 -2.11 1.44
C SER A 102 -16.14 -3.62 1.68
N PRO A 103 -16.15 -4.12 2.93
CA PRO A 103 -15.78 -3.40 4.16
C PRO A 103 -14.27 -3.18 4.26
N GLU A 104 -13.87 -1.94 4.59
CA GLU A 104 -12.46 -1.57 4.75
C GLU A 104 -11.87 -2.25 5.99
N ALA A 105 -10.66 -2.80 5.86
CA ALA A 105 -9.94 -3.39 6.96
C ALA A 105 -8.43 -3.21 6.79
N PHE A 106 -7.75 -2.82 7.85
CA PHE A 106 -6.31 -2.52 7.84
C PHE A 106 -5.64 -3.18 9.04
N GLN A 107 -4.48 -3.80 8.83
CA GLN A 107 -3.64 -4.31 9.91
C GLN A 107 -2.19 -3.98 9.59
N MET A 108 -1.48 -3.43 10.57
CA MET A 108 -0.05 -3.19 10.48
C MET A 108 0.61 -3.60 11.78
N SER A 109 1.65 -4.43 11.69
CA SER A 109 2.54 -4.75 12.80
C SER A 109 3.86 -4.03 12.56
N MET A 110 4.23 -3.13 13.47
CA MET A 110 5.49 -2.39 13.43
C MET A 110 6.42 -2.90 14.52
N ASN A 111 7.70 -3.06 14.18
CA ASN A 111 8.77 -3.24 15.13
C ASN A 111 9.68 -2.01 15.06
N ASN A 112 9.81 -1.30 16.17
CA ASN A 112 10.67 -0.10 16.28
C ASN A 112 12.05 -0.41 16.88
N GLY A 113 12.43 -1.69 16.92
CA GLY A 113 13.70 -2.20 17.46
C GLY A 113 13.59 -2.67 18.91
N SER A 114 12.71 -2.07 19.71
CA SER A 114 12.55 -2.41 21.14
C SER A 114 11.15 -2.89 21.52
N ARG A 115 10.15 -2.62 20.67
CA ARG A 115 8.74 -2.95 20.91
C ARG A 115 8.04 -3.32 19.63
N ALA A 116 7.19 -4.34 19.72
CA ALA A 116 6.19 -4.64 18.73
C ALA A 116 4.91 -3.85 19.04
N GLU A 117 4.38 -3.17 18.02
CA GLU A 117 3.09 -2.47 18.07
C GLU A 117 2.23 -2.99 16.93
N ILE A 118 0.96 -3.29 17.22
CA ILE A 118 0.01 -3.75 16.20
C ILE A 118 -1.14 -2.77 16.17
N THR A 119 -1.44 -2.26 14.98
CA THR A 119 -2.63 -1.46 14.72
C THR A 119 -3.57 -2.22 13.81
N LEU A 120 -4.83 -2.30 14.20
CA LEU A 120 -5.88 -3.04 13.51
C LEU A 120 -7.12 -2.16 13.37
N TYR A 121 -7.64 -2.04 12.15
CA TYR A 121 -8.93 -1.43 11.82
C TYR A 121 -9.80 -2.49 11.18
N VAL A 122 -11.00 -2.68 11.71
CA VAL A 122 -11.99 -3.59 11.14
C VAL A 122 -13.37 -3.17 11.64
N ASP A 123 -14.36 -3.20 10.76
CA ASP A 123 -15.76 -2.86 11.05
C ASP A 123 -15.93 -1.49 11.76
N GLY A 124 -15.19 -0.48 11.29
CA GLY A 124 -15.26 0.88 11.85
C GLY A 124 -14.56 1.05 13.20
N THR A 125 -13.93 0.01 13.73
CA THR A 125 -13.29 0.02 15.05
C THR A 125 -11.78 -0.09 14.94
N MET A 126 -11.06 0.74 15.70
CA MET A 126 -9.61 0.62 15.84
C MET A 126 -9.26 -0.25 17.05
N TYR A 127 -8.21 -1.04 16.92
CA TYR A 127 -7.61 -1.82 17.98
C TYR A 127 -6.10 -1.63 17.97
N PHE A 128 -5.52 -1.50 19.16
CA PHE A 128 -4.07 -1.45 19.35
C PHE A 128 -3.63 -2.64 20.17
N GLY A 129 -2.57 -3.30 19.73
CA GLY A 129 -1.94 -4.42 20.44
C GLY A 129 -0.44 -4.24 20.51
N GLY A 130 0.23 -5.26 21.06
CA GLY A 130 1.68 -5.29 21.23
C GLY A 130 2.12 -4.99 22.65
N ASP A 131 3.42 -4.76 22.81
CA ASP A 131 4.10 -4.87 24.12
C ASP A 131 3.61 -3.88 25.17
N LYS A 132 3.22 -2.66 24.75
CA LYS A 132 2.70 -1.64 25.68
C LYS A 132 1.35 -2.05 26.26
N ILE A 133 0.49 -2.63 25.42
CA ILE A 133 -0.87 -3.02 25.82
C ILE A 133 -0.81 -4.26 26.72
N THR A 134 0.01 -5.25 26.37
CA THR A 134 0.15 -6.47 27.18
C THR A 134 0.77 -6.19 28.56
N LYS A 135 1.63 -5.17 28.68
CA LYS A 135 2.30 -4.79 29.94
C LYS A 135 1.50 -3.80 30.80
N ASN A 136 0.31 -3.37 30.41
CA ASN A 136 -0.49 -2.38 31.16
C ASN A 136 -1.19 -2.94 32.41
N GLY A 137 -0.92 -4.19 32.80
CA GLY A 137 -1.50 -4.83 33.98
C GLY A 137 -2.94 -5.35 33.81
N SER A 138 -3.59 -5.15 32.66
CA SER A 138 -4.96 -5.64 32.43
C SER A 138 -5.04 -7.13 32.05
N GLY A 139 -3.91 -7.74 31.68
CA GLY A 139 -3.86 -9.09 31.10
C GLY A 139 -4.49 -9.21 29.71
N LYS A 140 -4.97 -8.10 29.14
CA LYS A 140 -5.57 -8.04 27.81
C LYS A 140 -4.50 -7.69 26.77
N LYS A 141 -4.66 -8.22 25.55
CA LYS A 141 -3.69 -8.02 24.47
C LYS A 141 -4.04 -6.86 23.55
N TRP A 142 -5.29 -6.41 23.61
CA TRP A 142 -5.84 -5.40 22.73
C TRP A 142 -6.45 -4.26 23.52
N LEU A 143 -6.31 -3.05 22.99
CA LEU A 143 -7.05 -1.87 23.40
C LEU A 143 -8.02 -1.55 22.28
N LYS A 144 -9.32 -1.49 22.58
CA LYS A 144 -10.34 -1.05 21.63
C LYS A 144 -10.46 0.48 21.67
N CYS A 145 -10.44 1.11 20.51
CA CYS A 145 -10.65 2.53 20.33
C CYS A 145 -11.80 2.77 19.34
N ASP A 146 -12.93 3.21 19.87
CA ASP A 146 -14.14 3.63 19.16
C ASP A 146 -14.65 4.99 19.68
N SER A 147 -15.73 5.49 19.06
CA SER A 147 -16.36 6.78 19.40
C SER A 147 -16.79 6.93 20.85
N THR A 148 -17.00 5.83 21.58
CA THR A 148 -17.37 5.84 23.01
C THR A 148 -16.15 5.90 23.92
N THR A 149 -15.03 5.33 23.47
CA THR A 149 -13.78 5.28 24.26
C THR A 149 -12.91 6.54 24.09
N TYR A 150 -12.88 7.14 22.90
CA TYR A 150 -12.06 8.34 22.60
C TYR A 150 -12.29 9.51 23.57
N PRO A 151 -13.53 9.89 23.93
CA PRO A 151 -13.78 10.99 24.87
C PRO A 151 -13.28 10.72 26.30
N THR A 152 -13.11 9.44 26.66
CA THR A 152 -12.73 9.02 28.02
C THR A 152 -11.22 8.81 28.19
N MET A 153 -10.46 8.75 27.09
CA MET A 153 -9.01 8.57 27.13
C MET A 153 -8.31 9.90 27.46
N LYS A 154 -7.54 9.92 28.56
CA LYS A 154 -6.60 11.02 28.83
C LYS A 154 -5.42 10.92 27.87
N LYS A 155 -4.92 12.06 27.38
CA LYS A 155 -3.79 12.16 26.41
C LYS A 155 -2.50 11.47 26.86
N THR A 156 -2.36 11.14 28.15
CA THR A 156 -1.10 10.70 28.77
C THR A 156 -0.91 9.19 28.87
N ASP A 157 -1.97 8.37 28.79
CA ASP A 157 -1.87 7.03 29.37
C ASP A 157 -1.41 5.94 28.38
N LEU A 158 -1.62 6.12 27.06
CA LEU A 158 -1.27 5.09 26.06
C LEU A 158 -0.79 5.63 24.69
N SER A 159 -0.63 6.95 24.53
CA SER A 159 -0.27 7.59 23.23
C SER A 159 -1.16 7.15 22.06
N VAL A 160 -2.46 6.97 22.29
CA VAL A 160 -3.42 6.60 21.25
C VAL A 160 -3.58 7.77 20.28
N PRO A 161 -3.39 7.59 18.96
CA PRO A 161 -3.57 8.66 17.99
C PRO A 161 -5.03 9.15 17.95
N SER A 162 -5.22 10.45 17.63
CA SER A 162 -6.57 11.01 17.45
C SER A 162 -7.30 10.31 16.28
N PRO A 163 -8.64 10.34 16.23
CA PRO A 163 -9.37 9.80 15.08
C PRO A 163 -8.89 10.35 13.73
N ALA A 164 -8.47 11.62 13.67
CA ALA A 164 -7.89 12.22 12.47
C ALA A 164 -6.54 11.58 12.11
N ALA A 165 -5.62 11.46 13.07
CA ALA A 165 -4.33 10.79 12.87
C ALA A 165 -4.48 9.32 12.48
N MET A 166 -5.53 8.65 12.95
CA MET A 166 -5.85 7.27 12.58
C MET A 166 -6.32 7.17 11.13
N THR A 167 -7.16 8.10 10.68
CA THR A 167 -7.58 8.17 9.27
C THR A 167 -6.39 8.53 8.38
N GLU A 168 -5.58 9.52 8.76
CA GLU A 168 -4.33 9.83 8.07
C GLU A 168 -3.44 8.60 7.91
N MET A 169 -3.20 7.84 8.98
CA MET A 169 -2.38 6.64 8.93
C MET A 169 -2.93 5.61 7.94
N ARG A 170 -4.25 5.40 7.90
CA ARG A 170 -4.85 4.46 6.93
C ARG A 170 -4.71 4.98 5.50
N GLU A 171 -5.01 6.25 5.25
CA GLU A 171 -4.86 6.83 3.90
C GLU A 171 -3.40 6.87 3.44
N PHE A 172 -2.46 7.04 4.38
CA PHE A 172 -1.03 6.98 4.14
C PHE A 172 -0.57 5.60 3.65
N TYR A 173 -1.27 4.52 4.01
CA TYR A 173 -0.99 3.17 3.51
C TYR A 173 -1.95 2.73 2.39
N ASN A 174 -2.93 3.54 2.03
CA ASN A 174 -3.88 3.23 0.96
C ASN A 174 -3.24 3.54 -0.39
N PRO A 175 -2.91 2.53 -1.23
CA PRO A 175 -2.25 2.78 -2.50
C PRO A 175 -3.13 3.57 -3.46
N VAL A 176 -4.46 3.34 -3.44
CA VAL A 176 -5.40 4.05 -4.32
C VAL A 176 -5.45 5.54 -3.95
N ALA A 177 -5.52 5.86 -2.66
CA ALA A 177 -5.55 7.24 -2.19
C ALA A 177 -4.25 7.97 -2.53
N GLN A 178 -3.09 7.35 -2.28
CA GLN A 178 -1.79 7.93 -2.59
C GLN A 178 -1.62 8.22 -4.08
N LEU A 179 -1.91 7.24 -4.95
CA LEU A 179 -1.79 7.37 -6.40
C LEU A 179 -2.75 8.45 -6.92
N THR A 180 -4.01 8.44 -6.47
CA THR A 180 -5.03 9.42 -6.91
C THR A 180 -4.68 10.83 -6.46
N ALA A 181 -4.26 11.02 -5.21
CA ALA A 181 -3.87 12.33 -4.70
C ALA A 181 -2.67 12.90 -5.46
N ASN A 182 -1.64 12.08 -5.72
CA ASN A 182 -0.46 12.51 -6.47
C ASN A 182 -0.74 12.72 -7.96
N ALA A 183 -1.61 11.92 -8.59
CA ALA A 183 -2.05 12.15 -9.97
C ALA A 183 -2.79 13.49 -10.12
N LYS A 184 -3.58 13.87 -9.11
CA LYS A 184 -4.39 15.10 -9.11
C LYS A 184 -3.57 16.36 -8.78
N ALA A 185 -2.67 16.26 -7.81
CA ALA A 185 -2.06 17.44 -7.18
C ALA A 185 -0.52 17.42 -7.13
N GLY A 186 0.10 16.30 -7.51
CA GLY A 186 1.55 16.17 -7.53
C GLY A 186 2.18 16.91 -8.71
N ARG A 187 3.38 17.42 -8.50
CA ARG A 187 4.29 17.79 -9.58
C ARG A 187 5.06 16.54 -9.99
N LEU A 188 4.69 15.97 -11.14
CA LEU A 188 5.11 14.63 -11.54
C LEU A 188 6.29 14.65 -12.51
N THR A 189 7.23 13.74 -12.29
CA THR A 189 8.40 13.50 -13.16
C THR A 189 8.55 12.01 -13.41
N LYS A 190 8.75 11.60 -14.67
CA LYS A 190 9.15 10.22 -15.00
C LYS A 190 10.65 10.09 -14.81
N ALA A 191 11.06 9.33 -13.81
CA ALA A 191 12.48 9.16 -13.46
C ALA A 191 13.17 8.08 -14.31
N GLY A 192 12.41 7.08 -14.78
CA GLY A 192 12.92 6.08 -15.71
C GLY A 192 12.29 4.70 -15.51
N ASN A 193 12.96 3.67 -16.02
CA ASN A 193 12.62 2.27 -15.74
C ASN A 193 13.62 1.71 -14.74
N GLU A 194 13.14 0.97 -13.75
CA GLU A 194 13.94 0.36 -12.70
C GLU A 194 13.51 -1.09 -12.46
N THR A 195 14.28 -1.83 -11.68
CA THR A 195 13.89 -3.16 -11.21
C THR A 195 13.86 -3.16 -9.70
N VAL A 196 12.68 -3.42 -9.13
CA VAL A 196 12.45 -3.44 -7.67
C VAL A 196 12.05 -4.86 -7.28
N GLY A 197 12.85 -5.50 -6.42
CA GLY A 197 12.57 -6.87 -5.96
C GLY A 197 12.43 -7.88 -7.10
N GLY A 198 13.18 -7.71 -8.19
CA GLY A 198 13.10 -8.56 -9.38
C GLY A 198 11.94 -8.23 -10.34
N THR A 199 11.10 -7.24 -10.01
CA THR A 199 9.99 -6.79 -10.87
C THR A 199 10.42 -5.56 -11.66
N LYS A 200 10.23 -5.57 -12.99
CA LYS A 200 10.43 -4.39 -13.84
C LYS A 200 9.35 -3.36 -13.57
N THR A 201 9.76 -2.12 -13.38
CA THR A 201 8.85 -1.03 -13.04
C THR A 201 9.21 0.25 -13.79
N VAL A 202 8.21 1.13 -13.97
CA VAL A 202 8.44 2.54 -14.25
C VAL A 202 8.47 3.31 -12.93
N HIS A 203 9.46 4.18 -12.76
CA HIS A 203 9.61 5.05 -11.59
C HIS A 203 9.05 6.43 -11.91
N ILE A 204 8.04 6.83 -11.13
CA ILE A 204 7.43 8.15 -11.15
C ILE A 204 7.72 8.86 -9.83
N GLN A 205 8.30 10.04 -9.90
CA GLN A 205 8.46 10.91 -8.75
C GLN A 205 7.34 11.95 -8.72
N SER A 206 6.87 12.26 -7.52
CA SER A 206 5.87 13.29 -7.26
C SER A 206 6.32 14.16 -6.11
N PHE A 207 6.30 15.48 -6.30
CA PHE A 207 6.39 16.44 -5.21
C PHE A 207 5.00 17.01 -4.91
N ILE A 208 4.57 16.95 -3.66
CA ILE A 208 3.26 17.47 -3.24
C ILE A 208 3.37 18.21 -1.91
N LYS A 209 2.64 19.32 -1.78
CA LYS A 209 2.51 20.04 -0.50
C LYS A 209 1.52 19.32 0.40
N THR A 210 1.81 19.28 1.70
CA THR A 210 1.04 18.52 2.70
C THR A 210 -0.42 18.96 2.79
N ASP A 211 -0.67 20.27 2.75
CA ASP A 211 -2.01 20.86 2.78
C ASP A 211 -2.85 20.46 1.55
N VAL A 212 -2.22 20.42 0.38
CA VAL A 212 -2.84 19.99 -0.87
C VAL A 212 -3.08 18.48 -0.88
N TRP A 213 -2.15 17.68 -0.37
CA TRP A 213 -2.34 16.23 -0.22
C TRP A 213 -3.50 15.94 0.73
N ALA A 214 -3.54 16.57 1.91
CA ALA A 214 -4.63 16.43 2.86
C ALA A 214 -5.98 16.86 2.26
N ALA A 215 -6.01 17.87 1.40
CA ALA A 215 -7.22 18.28 0.66
C ALA A 215 -7.70 17.23 -0.35
N ALA A 216 -6.78 16.43 -0.88
CA ALA A 216 -7.05 15.44 -1.91
C ALA A 216 -7.47 14.08 -1.34
N LEU A 217 -7.29 13.86 -0.03
CA LEU A 217 -7.69 12.64 0.65
C LEU A 217 -9.22 12.53 0.80
N PRO A 218 -9.80 11.34 0.57
CA PRO A 218 -11.22 11.12 0.82
C PRO A 218 -11.53 11.14 2.32
N GLY A 219 -12.71 11.62 2.70
CA GLY A 219 -13.23 11.48 4.08
C GLY A 219 -12.58 12.34 5.16
N VAL A 220 -11.60 13.20 4.83
CA VAL A 220 -10.88 14.05 5.81
C VAL A 220 -11.14 15.54 5.68
N ALA A 221 -12.10 15.98 4.85
CA ALA A 221 -12.34 17.40 4.60
C ALA A 221 -12.59 18.22 5.88
N ALA A 222 -13.32 17.65 6.85
CA ALA A 222 -13.57 18.30 8.14
C ALA A 222 -12.34 18.30 9.07
N GLN A 223 -11.38 17.40 8.85
CA GLN A 223 -10.18 17.20 9.65
C GLN A 223 -8.91 17.65 8.91
N GLN A 224 -9.02 18.30 7.75
CA GLN A 224 -7.89 18.58 6.87
C GLN A 224 -6.76 19.33 7.58
N LYS A 225 -7.09 20.31 8.42
CA LYS A 225 -6.09 21.05 9.22
C LYS A 225 -5.43 20.18 10.29
N GLU A 226 -6.17 19.24 10.88
CA GLU A 226 -5.63 18.32 11.88
C GLU A 226 -4.72 17.27 11.23
N VAL A 227 -5.13 16.70 10.10
CA VAL A 227 -4.33 15.78 9.28
C VAL A 227 -3.06 16.46 8.78
N ALA A 228 -3.17 17.66 8.18
CA ALA A 228 -2.00 18.41 7.73
C ALA A 228 -1.08 18.79 8.91
N GLY A 229 -1.67 19.09 10.07
CA GLY A 229 -0.93 19.39 11.29
C GLY A 229 -0.17 18.19 11.84
N ALA A 230 -0.72 16.97 11.71
CA ALA A 230 -0.13 15.73 12.21
C ALA A 230 1.02 15.18 11.35
N MET A 231 1.08 15.53 10.06
CA MET A 231 2.18 15.12 9.17
C MET A 231 3.53 15.78 9.48
N HIS A 232 3.55 16.86 10.28
CA HIS A 232 4.74 17.59 10.77
C HIS A 232 5.74 18.05 9.68
N GLN A 233 5.34 18.03 8.40
CA GLN A 233 6.15 18.43 7.24
C GLN A 233 5.31 19.32 6.31
N GLN A 234 5.93 20.27 5.61
CA GLN A 234 5.22 21.20 4.70
C GLN A 234 4.98 20.60 3.30
N SER A 235 5.78 19.61 2.93
CA SER A 235 5.71 18.91 1.66
C SER A 235 6.34 17.54 1.79
N ALA A 236 6.02 16.66 0.86
CA ALA A 236 6.62 15.34 0.74
C ALA A 236 6.99 15.06 -0.72
N THR A 237 8.07 14.31 -0.90
CA THR A 237 8.41 13.68 -2.17
C THR A 237 8.00 12.22 -2.09
N TYR A 238 7.16 11.79 -3.04
CA TYR A 238 6.77 10.41 -3.23
C TYR A 238 7.47 9.85 -4.48
N ASP A 239 8.04 8.68 -4.34
CA ASP A 239 8.55 7.87 -5.44
C ASP A 239 7.66 6.63 -5.58
N PHE A 240 7.11 6.42 -6.77
CA PHE A 240 6.21 5.32 -7.10
C PHE A 240 6.88 4.41 -8.13
N TRP A 241 6.90 3.10 -7.86
CA TRP A 241 7.34 2.09 -8.81
C TRP A 241 6.16 1.24 -9.24
N ILE A 242 5.80 1.33 -10.51
CA ILE A 242 4.61 0.70 -11.09
C ILE A 242 5.04 -0.39 -12.08
N ASP A 243 4.53 -1.61 -11.93
CA ASP A 243 4.88 -2.74 -12.80
C ASP A 243 4.15 -2.72 -14.16
N GLU A 244 4.45 -3.73 -14.99
CA GLU A 244 3.84 -3.89 -16.31
C GLU A 244 2.35 -4.24 -16.29
N GLN A 245 1.81 -4.62 -15.13
CA GLN A 245 0.37 -4.84 -14.90
C GLN A 245 -0.29 -3.59 -14.29
N ASN A 246 0.39 -2.44 -14.34
CA ASN A 246 -0.03 -1.19 -13.73
C ASN A 246 -0.18 -1.27 -12.20
N ARG A 247 0.40 -2.25 -11.51
CA ARG A 247 0.27 -2.35 -10.04
C ARG A 247 1.38 -1.55 -9.37
N LEU A 248 1.04 -0.88 -8.27
CA LEU A 248 2.04 -0.23 -7.42
C LEU A 248 2.82 -1.32 -6.68
N VAL A 249 4.11 -1.45 -6.98
CA VAL A 249 5.03 -2.40 -6.35
C VAL A 249 5.64 -1.81 -5.08
N GLN A 250 6.03 -0.54 -5.16
CA GLN A 250 6.69 0.17 -4.08
C GLN A 250 6.30 1.63 -4.10
N VAL A 251 6.12 2.21 -2.93
CA VAL A 251 6.11 3.65 -2.72
C VAL A 251 7.16 4.01 -1.69
N ARG A 252 7.83 5.14 -1.88
CA ARG A 252 8.71 5.74 -0.89
C ARG A 252 8.29 7.18 -0.66
N MET A 253 8.11 7.57 0.58
CA MET A 253 7.92 8.96 0.99
C MET A 253 9.21 9.46 1.65
N SER A 254 9.64 10.66 1.27
CA SER A 254 10.73 11.39 1.91
C SER A 254 10.33 12.84 2.16
N ASP A 255 10.91 13.44 3.20
CA ASP A 255 10.74 14.87 3.50
C ASP A 255 11.85 15.67 2.79
N PRO A 256 11.52 16.49 1.77
CA PRO A 256 12.51 17.26 1.04
C PRO A 256 13.16 18.37 1.89
N GLY A 257 12.52 18.83 2.96
CA GLY A 257 13.06 19.82 3.89
C GLY A 257 14.04 19.22 4.90
N LEU A 258 14.06 17.89 5.04
CA LEU A 258 14.88 17.16 5.99
C LEU A 258 15.59 15.99 5.30
N PRO A 259 16.52 16.25 4.35
CA PRO A 259 17.14 15.24 3.49
C PRO A 259 18.00 14.20 4.24
N TYR A 260 18.25 14.40 5.54
CA TYR A 260 18.96 13.48 6.41
C TYR A 260 18.03 12.60 7.26
N LYS A 261 16.70 12.83 7.23
CA LYS A 261 15.74 11.96 7.90
C LYS A 261 15.47 10.70 7.06
N PRO A 262 15.38 9.51 7.67
CA PRO A 262 14.97 8.31 6.96
C PRO A 262 13.57 8.51 6.34
N GLY A 263 13.45 8.22 5.05
CA GLY A 263 12.15 8.10 4.39
C GLY A 263 11.43 6.83 4.83
N ILE A 264 10.14 6.74 4.53
CA ILE A 264 9.35 5.52 4.71
C ILE A 264 9.19 4.88 3.35
N GLN A 265 9.48 3.59 3.25
CA GLN A 265 9.21 2.80 2.05
C GLN A 265 8.21 1.71 2.37
N THR A 266 7.21 1.55 1.51
CA THR A 266 6.21 0.47 1.59
C THR A 266 6.22 -0.29 0.28
N THR A 267 6.34 -1.62 0.34
CA THR A 267 6.13 -2.52 -0.78
C THR A 267 4.78 -3.21 -0.66
N TYR A 268 4.16 -3.50 -1.81
CA TYR A 268 2.88 -4.18 -1.91
C TYR A 268 3.05 -5.54 -2.60
N SER A 269 2.26 -6.52 -2.17
CA SER A 269 2.23 -7.87 -2.72
C SER A 269 0.88 -8.53 -2.46
N ALA A 270 0.69 -9.77 -2.93
CA ALA A 270 -0.55 -10.54 -2.73
C ALA A 270 -1.82 -9.75 -3.12
N TYR A 271 -1.76 -9.04 -4.25
CA TYR A 271 -2.84 -8.20 -4.75
C TYR A 271 -4.14 -8.99 -4.93
N GLY A 272 -5.22 -8.52 -4.31
CA GLY A 272 -6.53 -9.17 -4.34
C GLY A 272 -6.64 -10.47 -3.53
N THR A 273 -5.55 -10.94 -2.91
CA THR A 273 -5.50 -12.19 -2.15
C THR A 273 -4.82 -11.99 -0.79
N ALA A 274 -4.87 -10.77 -0.24
CA ALA A 274 -4.29 -10.48 1.05
C ALA A 274 -5.04 -11.27 2.15
N PRO A 275 -4.36 -11.67 3.24
CA PRO A 275 -5.01 -12.31 4.38
C PRO A 275 -6.23 -11.52 4.87
N LYS A 276 -7.32 -12.24 5.17
CA LYS A 276 -8.52 -11.63 5.76
C LYS A 276 -8.19 -11.11 7.15
N ILE A 277 -8.59 -9.87 7.39
CA ILE A 277 -8.45 -9.20 8.68
C ILE A 277 -9.74 -9.42 9.48
N SER A 278 -9.60 -9.76 10.76
CA SER A 278 -10.73 -10.05 11.65
C SER A 278 -10.58 -9.32 12.99
N THR A 279 -11.69 -9.06 13.65
CA THR A 279 -11.71 -8.51 15.01
C THR A 279 -10.92 -9.38 15.98
N PRO A 280 -10.26 -8.79 16.99
CA PRO A 280 -9.63 -9.58 18.05
C PRO A 280 -10.66 -10.43 18.82
N PRO A 281 -10.22 -11.54 19.42
CA PRO A 281 -11.08 -12.31 20.31
C PRO A 281 -11.60 -11.45 21.46
N ALA A 282 -12.90 -11.53 21.76
CA ALA A 282 -13.55 -10.66 22.76
C ALA A 282 -12.93 -10.79 24.16
N ASN A 283 -12.42 -11.98 24.52
CA ASN A 283 -11.73 -12.22 25.78
C ASN A 283 -10.34 -11.57 25.86
N GLU A 284 -9.75 -11.13 24.75
CA GLU A 284 -8.47 -10.42 24.69
C GLU A 284 -8.62 -8.89 24.68
N VAL A 285 -9.85 -8.39 24.69
CA VAL A 285 -10.20 -6.96 24.74
C VAL A 285 -10.74 -6.62 26.14
N PRO A 286 -10.37 -5.48 26.77
CA PRO A 286 -10.96 -5.03 28.02
C PRO A 286 -12.45 -4.74 27.84
N GLY A 287 -13.26 -5.10 28.84
CA GLY A 287 -14.64 -4.62 28.91
C GLY A 287 -14.70 -3.11 29.23
N ALA A 288 -15.80 -2.44 28.89
CA ALA A 288 -15.97 -1.00 29.08
C ALA A 288 -15.67 -0.52 30.52
N ALA A 289 -16.13 -1.26 31.54
CA ALA A 289 -15.87 -0.96 32.94
C ALA A 289 -14.39 -1.07 33.33
N GLN A 290 -13.65 -1.99 32.70
CA GLN A 290 -12.22 -2.17 32.94
C GLN A 290 -11.40 -1.05 32.29
N LEU A 291 -11.85 -0.55 31.14
CA LEU A 291 -11.23 0.59 30.46
C LEU A 291 -11.32 1.87 31.31
N SER A 292 -12.49 2.16 31.88
CA SER A 292 -12.69 3.35 32.73
C SER A 292 -11.83 3.34 33.99
N LYS A 293 -11.62 2.16 34.61
CA LYS A 293 -10.77 2.02 35.80
C LYS A 293 -9.28 2.23 35.46
N ASN A 294 -8.84 1.75 34.30
CA ASN A 294 -7.46 1.87 33.86
C ASN A 294 -7.08 3.30 33.41
N LEU A 295 -8.06 4.14 33.06
CA LEU A 295 -7.87 5.54 32.63
C LEU A 295 -7.99 6.57 33.79
N GLN A 296 -8.24 6.10 35.01
CA GLN A 296 -8.40 6.95 36.20
C GLN A 296 -7.13 7.03 37.06
N HIS A 297 -6.13 6.19 36.81
CA HIS A 297 -4.83 6.17 37.47
C HIS A 297 -3.74 6.66 36.53
#